data_AF-A0A6I9YLP4-F1
#
_entry.id   AF-A0A6I9YLP4-F1
#
_cell.length_a   1.000
_cell.length_b   1.000
_cell.length_c   1.000
_cell.angle_alpha   90.00
_cell.angle_beta   90.00
_cell.angle_gamma   90.00
#
_symmetry.space_group_name_H-M   'P 1'
#
loop_
_entity.id
_entity.type
_entity.pdbx_description
1 polymer ?
#
loop_
_entity_poly.entity_id
_entity_poly.type
_entity_poly.pdbx_seq_one_letter_code
_entity_poly.pdbx_strand_id
1 'polypeptide(L)'
;MNLLETFKSWFLVCIVVCVFIFGVFYLRNTIFKTDKEKIISRECGFYPDELCSALFDGKRVAFQIGQLCQEALGEKDMSTCIQTPCNCSTLQKKLHFITRPLSEEERNFSLAYIVTIHKELNMFIKLLRAIYMPQNVYCIHIDEKSSKDFKQAVQSLVDCFENVFIASKREKVVYAGFSRLQADINCMKDLIHLNNQWNYVINVCGQDYPIKTNKELIHYIKSKWNGKNITPGIVQPPHMKHRTNFSYQEFVRSGKSYVYPTNNVKSEPPHNLTIYFGTAYYVLTRKFVEFTLTDERAKDLLEWSKDTYSPDEHYWVTLNHIPDAPGATLNTTWQGNIRAIKWKNQEGQAHNGCKGNY
;
A
#
# COMPACT_ATOMS: atom_id res chain seq x y z
N MET A 1 -29.42 74.35 15.48
CA MET A 1 -29.25 72.89 15.64
C MET A 1 -28.56 72.38 14.39
N ASN A 2 -27.25 72.10 14.45
CA ASN A 2 -26.42 71.88 13.28
C ASN A 2 -26.73 70.52 12.63
N LEU A 3 -27.24 70.56 11.39
CA LEU A 3 -27.58 69.38 10.58
C LEU A 3 -26.44 68.35 10.47
N LEU A 4 -25.19 68.81 10.64
CA LEU A 4 -23.97 68.01 10.58
C LEU A 4 -23.76 67.12 11.83
N GLU A 5 -24.18 67.59 13.01
CA GLU A 5 -24.05 66.81 14.25
C GLU A 5 -25.12 65.72 14.34
N THR A 6 -26.34 66.01 13.87
CA THR A 6 -27.41 65.01 13.77
C THR A 6 -27.07 63.93 12.74
N PHE A 7 -26.48 64.29 11.59
CA PHE A 7 -26.00 63.31 10.60
C PHE A 7 -24.86 62.43 11.13
N LYS A 8 -23.89 63.00 11.84
CA LYS A 8 -22.80 62.23 12.48
C LYS A 8 -23.33 61.27 13.54
N SER A 9 -24.28 61.71 14.35
CA SER A 9 -24.92 60.89 15.38
C SER A 9 -25.69 59.72 14.76
N TRP A 10 -26.49 59.97 13.71
CA TRP A 10 -27.24 58.91 13.01
C TRP A 10 -26.32 57.91 12.29
N PHE A 11 -25.23 58.39 11.71
CA PHE A 11 -24.22 57.53 11.08
C PHE A 11 -23.52 56.61 12.09
N LEU A 12 -23.17 57.11 13.27
CA LEU A 12 -22.62 56.32 14.38
C LEU A 12 -23.61 55.26 14.88
N VAL A 13 -24.89 55.62 15.03
CA VAL A 13 -25.95 54.66 15.40
C VAL A 13 -26.09 53.56 14.34
N CYS A 14 -26.10 53.91 13.05
CA CYS A 14 -26.15 52.93 11.97
C CYS A 14 -24.94 51.99 11.98
N ILE A 15 -23.72 52.47 12.24
CA ILE A 15 -22.53 51.61 12.35
C ILE A 15 -22.68 50.62 13.51
N VAL A 16 -23.09 51.09 14.69
CA VAL A 16 -23.26 50.23 15.86
C VAL A 16 -24.33 49.16 15.61
N VAL A 17 -25.45 49.53 14.99
CA VAL A 17 -26.52 48.59 14.61
C VAL A 17 -26.01 47.59 13.56
N CYS A 18 -25.27 48.03 12.55
CA CYS A 18 -24.68 47.13 11.55
C CYS A 18 -23.69 46.15 12.19
N VAL A 19 -22.79 46.62 13.06
CA VAL A 19 -21.82 45.76 13.76
C VAL A 19 -22.54 44.76 14.67
N PHE A 20 -23.60 45.18 15.37
CA PHE A 20 -24.39 44.28 16.20
C PHE A 20 -25.14 43.23 15.37
N ILE A 21 -25.76 43.63 14.25
CA ILE A 21 -26.42 42.70 13.31
C ILE A 21 -25.39 41.71 12.75
N PHE A 22 -24.24 42.17 12.27
CA PHE A 22 -23.16 41.30 11.79
C PHE A 22 -22.64 40.36 12.88
N GLY A 23 -22.50 40.86 14.11
CA GLY A 23 -22.10 40.06 15.27
C GLY A 23 -23.11 38.96 15.60
N VAL A 24 -24.41 39.28 15.61
CA VAL A 24 -25.49 38.31 15.85
C VAL A 24 -25.59 37.29 14.71
N PHE A 25 -25.50 37.72 13.46
CA PHE A 25 -25.47 36.81 12.31
C PHE A 25 -24.25 35.91 12.35
N TYR A 26 -23.07 36.44 12.68
CA TYR A 26 -21.85 35.67 12.83
C TYR A 26 -22.03 34.62 13.94
N LEU A 27 -22.40 35.03 15.17
CA LEU A 27 -22.60 34.12 16.29
C LEU A 27 -23.63 33.03 15.99
N ARG A 28 -24.78 33.41 15.42
CA ARG A 28 -25.84 32.47 15.05
C ARG A 28 -25.34 31.47 14.00
N ASN A 29 -24.62 31.94 12.98
CA ASN A 29 -24.10 31.05 11.94
C ASN A 29 -23.04 30.10 12.50
N THR A 30 -22.21 30.55 13.45
CA THR A 30 -21.27 29.69 14.16
C THR A 30 -22.00 28.63 14.97
N ILE A 31 -22.99 29.01 15.80
CA ILE A 31 -23.78 28.06 16.62
C ILE A 31 -24.51 27.03 15.74
N PHE A 32 -25.16 27.47 14.66
CA PHE A 32 -25.85 26.58 13.72
C PHE A 32 -24.89 25.59 13.03
N LYS A 33 -23.66 26.02 12.73
CA LYS A 33 -22.64 25.15 12.16
C LYS A 33 -22.21 24.09 13.17
N THR A 34 -21.95 24.48 14.42
CA THR A 34 -21.58 23.56 15.50
C THR A 34 -22.68 22.55 15.79
N ASP A 35 -23.95 22.97 15.80
CA ASP A 35 -25.09 22.06 16.04
C ASP A 35 -25.29 21.07 14.88
N LYS A 36 -25.13 21.50 13.62
CA LYS A 36 -25.15 20.59 12.48
C LYS A 36 -24.02 19.56 12.52
N GLU A 37 -22.80 19.98 12.82
CA GLU A 37 -21.65 19.08 12.95
C GLU A 37 -21.87 18.06 14.08
N LYS A 38 -22.48 18.49 15.19
CA LYS A 38 -22.82 17.63 16.33
C LYS A 38 -23.96 16.64 16.03
N ILE A 39 -24.94 17.03 15.22
CA ILE A 39 -26.01 16.13 14.74
C ILE A 39 -25.43 15.08 13.78
N ILE A 40 -24.65 15.52 12.79
CA ILE A 40 -24.01 14.62 11.81
C ILE A 40 -23.11 13.61 12.53
N SER A 41 -22.30 14.07 13.49
CA SER A 41 -21.44 13.23 14.35
C SER A 41 -22.24 12.12 15.07
N ARG A 42 -23.45 12.40 15.55
CA ARG A 42 -24.32 11.39 16.18
C ARG A 42 -24.87 10.37 15.20
N GLU A 43 -25.05 10.73 13.93
CA GLU A 43 -25.63 9.87 12.89
C GLU A 43 -24.60 8.97 12.19
N CYS A 44 -23.30 9.22 12.37
CA CYS A 44 -22.20 8.53 11.69
C CYS A 44 -22.13 7.00 11.87
N GLY A 45 -22.89 6.43 12.81
CA GLY A 45 -23.02 4.98 13.01
C GLY A 45 -24.35 4.38 12.56
N PHE A 46 -25.29 5.18 12.05
CA PHE A 46 -26.66 4.73 11.76
C PHE A 46 -26.88 4.33 10.29
N TYR A 47 -26.13 4.91 9.35
CA TYR A 47 -26.28 4.68 7.90
C TYR A 47 -24.94 4.45 7.18
N PRO A 48 -24.10 3.50 7.64
CA PRO A 48 -22.79 3.26 7.03
C PRO A 48 -22.91 2.78 5.57
N ASP A 49 -23.96 2.03 5.22
CA ASP A 49 -24.12 1.44 3.90
C ASP A 49 -24.57 2.46 2.85
N GLU A 50 -25.47 3.38 3.20
CA GLU A 50 -25.89 4.49 2.34
C GLU A 50 -24.75 5.46 2.09
N LEU A 51 -23.99 5.78 3.15
CA LEU A 51 -22.81 6.64 3.04
C LEU A 51 -21.73 5.99 2.17
N CYS A 52 -21.42 4.70 2.39
CA CYS A 52 -20.48 3.96 1.55
C CYS A 52 -20.94 3.91 0.10
N SER A 53 -22.21 3.59 -0.16
CA SER A 53 -22.77 3.55 -1.52
C SER A 53 -22.65 4.91 -2.21
N ALA A 54 -22.97 5.99 -1.51
CA ALA A 54 -22.82 7.35 -2.01
C ALA A 54 -21.35 7.73 -2.29
N LEU A 55 -20.40 7.24 -1.49
CA LEU A 55 -18.96 7.40 -1.74
C LEU A 55 -18.52 6.63 -3.00
N PHE A 56 -18.99 5.39 -3.19
CA PHE A 56 -18.70 4.61 -4.40
C PHE A 56 -19.30 5.23 -5.66
N ASP A 57 -20.48 5.86 -5.56
CA ASP A 57 -21.09 6.66 -6.63
C ASP A 57 -20.35 7.98 -6.90
N GLY A 58 -19.34 8.35 -6.10
CA GLY A 58 -18.59 9.59 -6.25
C GLY A 58 -19.36 10.85 -5.85
N LYS A 59 -20.39 10.74 -5.00
CA LYS A 59 -21.19 11.88 -4.55
C LYS A 59 -20.36 12.79 -3.63
N ARG A 60 -20.16 14.05 -4.04
CA ARG A 60 -19.30 15.01 -3.32
C ARG A 60 -19.70 15.25 -1.86
N VAL A 61 -20.99 15.28 -1.57
CA VAL A 61 -21.51 15.50 -0.21
C VAL A 61 -21.16 14.32 0.71
N ALA A 62 -21.12 13.10 0.19
CA ALA A 62 -20.74 11.92 0.95
C ALA A 62 -19.30 11.99 1.47
N PHE A 63 -18.39 12.62 0.72
CA PHE A 63 -17.01 12.83 1.17
C PHE A 63 -16.95 13.74 2.41
N GLN A 64 -17.69 14.85 2.40
CA GLN A 64 -17.74 15.79 3.53
C GLN A 64 -18.32 15.12 4.78
N ILE A 65 -19.41 14.37 4.61
CA ILE A 65 -20.04 13.61 5.72
C ILE A 65 -19.07 12.54 6.24
N GLY A 66 -18.42 11.79 5.34
CA GLY A 66 -17.43 10.78 5.72
C GLY A 66 -16.28 11.35 6.53
N GLN A 67 -15.77 12.53 6.17
CA GLN A 67 -14.72 13.21 6.93
C GLN A 67 -15.19 13.62 8.32
N LEU A 68 -16.37 14.23 8.44
CA LEU A 68 -16.97 14.56 9.74
C LEU A 68 -17.17 13.31 10.60
N CYS A 69 -17.56 12.20 10.00
CA CYS A 69 -17.73 10.94 10.70
C CYS A 69 -16.43 10.33 11.17
N GLN A 70 -15.37 10.42 10.38
CA GLN A 70 -14.04 9.97 10.78
C GLN A 70 -13.52 10.80 11.96
N GLU A 71 -13.69 12.13 11.93
CA GLU A 71 -13.31 13.04 13.02
C GLU A 71 -14.12 12.77 14.29
N ALA A 72 -15.43 12.51 14.15
CA ALA A 72 -16.34 12.25 15.26
C ALA A 72 -16.11 10.90 15.96
N LEU A 73 -15.90 9.83 15.18
CA LEU A 73 -15.75 8.47 15.72
C LEU A 73 -14.35 8.22 16.28
N GLY A 74 -13.36 9.02 15.87
CA GLY A 74 -11.96 8.80 16.15
C GLY A 74 -11.44 7.50 15.54
N GLU A 75 -10.14 7.23 15.68
CA GLU A 75 -9.64 5.89 15.42
C GLU A 75 -10.12 4.96 16.55
N LYS A 76 -11.10 4.09 16.25
CA LYS A 76 -11.31 2.92 17.10
C LYS A 76 -10.03 2.11 17.08
N ASP A 77 -9.36 2.07 18.23
CA ASP A 77 -8.12 1.35 18.40
C ASP A 77 -8.37 -0.15 18.19
N MET A 78 -8.02 -0.65 17.01
CA MET A 78 -8.11 -2.07 16.69
C MET A 78 -7.07 -2.89 17.46
N SER A 79 -6.15 -2.24 18.18
CA SER A 79 -5.08 -2.86 18.95
C SER A 79 -5.50 -3.31 20.35
N THR A 80 -6.73 -3.06 20.80
CA THR A 80 -7.16 -3.43 22.17
C THR A 80 -6.92 -4.92 22.47
N CYS A 81 -7.17 -5.83 21.51
CA CYS A 81 -6.90 -7.27 21.68
C CYS A 81 -5.45 -7.71 21.39
N ILE A 82 -4.61 -6.80 20.90
CA ILE A 82 -3.18 -7.04 20.64
C ILE A 82 -2.35 -6.58 21.85
N GLN A 83 -2.81 -5.54 22.56
CA GLN A 83 -2.19 -4.99 23.76
C GLN A 83 -2.69 -5.65 25.06
N THR A 84 -3.90 -6.22 25.08
CA THR A 84 -4.41 -7.03 26.20
C THR A 84 -4.51 -8.50 25.81
N PRO A 85 -4.33 -9.46 26.73
CA PRO A 85 -4.39 -10.88 26.41
C PRO A 85 -5.78 -11.30 25.89
N CYS A 86 -5.96 -11.38 24.58
CA CYS A 86 -7.12 -12.00 23.94
C CYS A 86 -6.72 -13.39 23.43
N ASN A 87 -7.60 -14.38 23.58
CA ASN A 87 -7.46 -15.64 22.85
C ASN A 87 -7.62 -15.36 21.34
N CYS A 88 -6.83 -16.04 20.50
CA CYS A 88 -6.85 -15.92 19.05
C CYS A 88 -8.24 -16.11 18.41
N SER A 89 -9.08 -17.00 18.93
CA SER A 89 -10.48 -17.16 18.46
C SER A 89 -11.29 -15.88 18.66
N THR A 90 -11.13 -15.23 19.82
CA THR A 90 -11.78 -13.94 20.13
C THR A 90 -11.23 -12.83 19.23
N LEU A 91 -9.92 -12.80 19.00
CA LEU A 91 -9.26 -11.81 18.14
C LEU A 91 -9.79 -11.92 16.70
N GLN A 92 -9.76 -13.12 16.11
CA GLN A 92 -10.23 -13.36 14.75
C GLN A 92 -11.71 -12.96 14.59
N LYS A 93 -12.56 -13.31 15.58
CA LYS A 93 -13.98 -12.95 15.57
C LYS A 93 -14.21 -11.44 15.69
N LYS A 94 -13.53 -10.77 16.62
CA LYS A 94 -13.67 -9.31 16.83
C LYS A 94 -13.16 -8.50 15.64
N LEU A 95 -12.09 -8.97 15.00
CA LEU A 95 -11.55 -8.32 13.80
C LEU A 95 -12.27 -8.75 12.53
N HIS A 96 -13.24 -9.67 12.58
CA HIS A 96 -14.02 -10.15 11.44
C HIS A 96 -13.16 -10.78 10.33
N PHE A 97 -12.19 -11.61 10.69
CA PHE A 97 -11.44 -12.40 9.72
C PHE A 97 -12.30 -13.50 9.10
N ILE A 98 -12.10 -13.76 7.81
CA ILE A 98 -12.74 -14.87 7.10
C ILE A 98 -12.03 -16.16 7.48
N THR A 99 -12.71 -17.09 8.16
CA THR A 99 -12.09 -18.30 8.72
C THR A 99 -12.28 -19.56 7.87
N ARG A 100 -12.98 -19.47 6.73
CA ARG A 100 -13.17 -20.59 5.79
C ARG A 100 -13.14 -20.11 4.33
N PRO A 101 -12.71 -20.94 3.35
CA PRO A 101 -12.80 -20.60 1.94
C PRO A 101 -14.25 -20.29 1.54
N LEU A 102 -14.45 -19.26 0.71
CA LEU A 102 -15.79 -18.79 0.32
C LEU A 102 -16.34 -19.47 -0.93
N SER A 103 -15.50 -20.16 -1.70
CA SER A 103 -15.90 -20.98 -2.84
C SER A 103 -14.90 -22.11 -3.11
N GLU A 104 -15.31 -23.11 -3.90
CA GLU A 104 -14.44 -24.22 -4.31
C GLU A 104 -13.30 -23.74 -5.22
N GLU A 105 -13.56 -22.78 -6.11
CA GLU A 105 -12.53 -22.16 -6.93
C GLU A 105 -11.43 -21.53 -6.07
N GLU A 106 -11.82 -20.78 -5.05
CA GLU A 106 -10.87 -20.15 -4.14
C GLU A 106 -10.12 -21.18 -3.28
N ARG A 107 -10.79 -22.26 -2.86
CA ARG A 107 -10.17 -23.36 -2.11
C ARG A 107 -9.07 -24.06 -2.90
N ASN A 108 -9.25 -24.20 -4.21
CA ASN A 108 -8.36 -24.94 -5.11
C ASN A 108 -7.30 -24.06 -5.79
N PHE A 109 -7.23 -22.77 -5.46
CA PHE A 109 -6.26 -21.84 -6.02
C PHE A 109 -5.71 -20.94 -4.91
N SER A 110 -4.53 -21.30 -4.40
CA SER A 110 -3.90 -20.64 -3.26
C SER A 110 -2.97 -19.52 -3.72
N LEU A 111 -3.10 -18.35 -3.12
CA LEU A 111 -2.22 -17.20 -3.32
C LEU A 111 -1.25 -17.07 -2.15
N ALA A 112 0.00 -16.76 -2.45
CA ALA A 112 0.97 -16.27 -1.49
C ALA A 112 1.01 -14.74 -1.52
N TYR A 113 1.22 -14.12 -0.37
CA TYR A 113 1.44 -12.69 -0.24
C TYR A 113 2.76 -12.41 0.45
N ILE A 114 3.47 -11.41 -0.06
CA ILE A 114 4.60 -10.77 0.62
C ILE A 114 4.10 -9.40 1.05
N VAL A 115 4.04 -9.15 2.35
CA VAL A 115 3.57 -7.88 2.92
C VAL A 115 4.72 -7.18 3.61
N THR A 116 5.23 -6.10 3.00
CA THR A 116 6.33 -5.31 3.58
C THR A 116 5.78 -4.14 4.40
N ILE A 117 6.03 -4.12 5.70
CA ILE A 117 5.50 -3.13 6.65
C ILE A 117 6.60 -2.54 7.55
N HIS A 118 6.39 -1.31 8.00
CA HIS A 118 7.34 -0.65 8.92
C HIS A 118 6.70 0.22 10.02
N LYS A 119 5.39 0.49 9.94
CA LYS A 119 4.59 1.29 10.90
C LYS A 119 3.09 1.12 10.61
N GLU A 120 2.24 1.88 11.30
CA GLU A 120 0.77 1.94 11.15
C GLU A 120 0.08 0.58 11.34
N LEU A 121 0.07 0.08 12.58
CA LEU A 121 -0.49 -1.25 12.91
C LEU A 121 -1.95 -1.39 12.47
N ASN A 122 -2.77 -0.35 12.69
CA ASN A 122 -4.18 -0.34 12.29
C ASN A 122 -4.34 -0.52 10.77
N MET A 123 -3.45 0.07 9.97
CA MET A 123 -3.49 -0.10 8.52
C MET A 123 -3.08 -1.50 8.10
N PHE A 124 -2.05 -2.06 8.74
CA PHE A 124 -1.66 -3.45 8.50
C PHE A 124 -2.80 -4.43 8.83
N ILE A 125 -3.47 -4.29 9.97
CA ILE A 125 -4.61 -5.16 10.33
C ILE A 125 -5.74 -5.04 9.30
N LYS A 126 -6.08 -3.81 8.87
CA LYS A 126 -7.10 -3.57 7.84
C LYS A 126 -6.73 -4.24 6.52
N LEU A 127 -5.48 -4.08 6.07
CA LEU A 127 -4.96 -4.71 4.86
C LEU A 127 -5.02 -6.23 4.98
N LEU A 128 -4.42 -6.80 6.04
CA LEU A 128 -4.36 -8.25 6.26
C LEU A 128 -5.77 -8.82 6.26
N ARG A 129 -6.71 -8.22 7.00
CA ARG A 129 -8.11 -8.63 7.01
C ARG A 129 -8.75 -8.62 5.62
N ALA A 130 -8.48 -7.59 4.82
CA ALA A 130 -9.09 -7.45 3.50
C ALA A 130 -8.56 -8.49 2.48
N ILE A 131 -7.33 -8.96 2.64
CA ILE A 131 -6.71 -9.97 1.75
C ILE A 131 -6.69 -11.38 2.33
N TYR A 132 -6.99 -11.56 3.62
CA TYR A 132 -6.86 -12.84 4.32
C TYR A 132 -7.89 -13.86 3.84
N MET A 133 -7.40 -15.04 3.49
CA MET A 133 -8.16 -16.25 3.26
C MET A 133 -7.40 -17.43 3.85
N PRO A 134 -8.07 -18.42 4.47
CA PRO A 134 -7.40 -19.51 5.18
C PRO A 134 -6.61 -20.46 4.28
N GLN A 135 -6.91 -20.52 2.98
CA GLN A 135 -6.17 -21.34 2.02
C GLN A 135 -4.97 -20.62 1.38
N ASN A 136 -4.86 -19.31 1.55
CA ASN A 136 -3.73 -18.51 1.08
C ASN A 136 -2.59 -18.54 2.11
N VAL A 137 -1.45 -17.94 1.78
CA VAL A 137 -0.26 -17.90 2.64
C VAL A 137 0.32 -16.48 2.68
N TYR A 138 0.81 -16.03 3.83
CA TYR A 138 1.24 -14.65 4.02
C TYR A 138 2.60 -14.59 4.71
N CYS A 139 3.62 -14.10 3.99
CA CYS A 139 4.89 -13.72 4.58
C CYS A 139 4.89 -12.22 4.92
N ILE A 140 5.11 -11.90 6.19
CA ILE A 140 5.17 -10.53 6.68
C ILE A 140 6.63 -10.13 6.89
N HIS A 141 7.13 -9.20 6.09
CA HIS A 141 8.42 -8.58 6.33
C HIS A 141 8.21 -7.30 7.14
N ILE A 142 8.78 -7.28 8.35
CA ILE A 142 8.78 -6.10 9.22
C ILE A 142 10.16 -5.45 9.10
N ASP A 143 10.22 -4.16 8.78
CA ASP A 143 11.48 -3.42 8.72
C ASP A 143 12.22 -3.53 10.07
N GLU A 144 13.50 -3.89 10.03
CA GLU A 144 14.31 -4.04 11.23
C GLU A 144 14.49 -2.70 11.98
N LYS A 145 14.23 -1.56 11.32
CA LYS A 145 14.21 -0.23 11.94
C LYS A 145 12.93 0.08 12.73
N SER A 146 11.86 -0.71 12.60
CA SER A 146 10.60 -0.46 13.32
C SER A 146 10.77 -0.57 14.84
N SER A 147 9.90 0.12 15.58
CA SER A 147 9.91 0.08 17.05
C SER A 147 9.67 -1.34 17.58
N LYS A 148 10.19 -1.62 18.78
CA LYS A 148 9.99 -2.90 19.45
C LYS A 148 8.49 -3.20 19.65
N ASP A 149 7.73 -2.20 20.07
CA ASP A 149 6.30 -2.33 20.33
C ASP A 149 5.52 -2.67 19.06
N PHE A 150 5.87 -2.05 17.92
CA PHE A 150 5.27 -2.39 16.63
C PHE A 150 5.58 -3.82 16.23
N LYS A 151 6.85 -4.26 16.33
CA LYS A 151 7.26 -5.64 16.04
C LYS A 151 6.51 -6.64 16.92
N GLN A 152 6.39 -6.36 18.23
CA GLN A 152 5.69 -7.22 19.18
C GLN A 152 4.19 -7.29 18.87
N ALA A 153 3.56 -6.16 18.56
CA ALA A 153 2.15 -6.12 18.21
C ALA A 153 1.84 -6.89 16.92
N VAL A 154 2.71 -6.79 15.90
CA VAL A 154 2.59 -7.60 14.69
C VAL A 154 2.78 -9.08 15.00
N GLN A 155 3.77 -9.45 15.81
CA GLN A 155 3.99 -10.84 16.23
C GLN A 155 2.74 -11.42 16.90
N SER A 156 2.20 -10.73 17.91
CA SER A 156 0.99 -11.17 18.62
C SER A 156 -0.22 -11.37 17.69
N LEU A 157 -0.33 -10.55 16.63
CA LEU A 157 -1.39 -10.73 15.62
C LEU A 157 -1.12 -11.95 14.75
N VAL A 158 0.11 -12.09 14.24
CA VAL A 158 0.52 -13.16 13.32
C VAL A 158 0.41 -14.53 13.97
N ASP A 159 0.76 -14.65 15.26
CA ASP A 159 0.70 -15.90 16.03
C ASP A 159 -0.72 -16.50 16.13
N CYS A 160 -1.75 -15.71 15.79
CA CYS A 160 -3.13 -16.17 15.73
C CYS A 160 -3.54 -16.80 14.40
N PHE A 161 -2.62 -16.99 13.45
CA PHE A 161 -2.92 -17.58 12.15
C PHE A 161 -1.85 -18.61 11.76
N GLU A 162 -2.28 -19.80 11.32
CA GLU A 162 -1.36 -20.87 10.93
C GLU A 162 -0.67 -20.61 9.58
N ASN A 163 -1.31 -19.82 8.72
CA ASN A 163 -0.87 -19.53 7.35
C ASN A 163 -0.28 -18.12 7.19
N VAL A 164 -0.04 -17.40 8.29
CA VAL A 164 0.65 -16.11 8.31
C VAL A 164 1.91 -16.27 9.15
N PHE A 165 3.04 -15.78 8.65
CA PHE A 165 4.30 -15.86 9.38
C PHE A 165 5.15 -14.63 9.11
N ILE A 166 6.05 -14.32 10.03
CA ILE A 166 7.05 -13.26 9.86
C ILE A 166 8.27 -13.83 9.15
N ALA A 167 8.82 -13.08 8.20
CA ALA A 167 10.01 -13.46 7.46
C ALA A 167 11.16 -13.85 8.39
N SER A 168 11.81 -14.98 8.11
CA SER A 168 12.92 -15.52 8.90
C SER A 168 14.11 -14.57 8.96
N LYS A 169 14.29 -13.76 7.91
CA LYS A 169 15.30 -12.70 7.81
C LYS A 169 14.66 -11.35 7.47
N ARG A 170 14.88 -10.38 8.35
CA ARG A 170 14.43 -8.99 8.20
C ARG A 170 15.57 -8.09 7.78
N GLU A 171 15.24 -7.04 7.03
CA GLU A 171 16.19 -6.09 6.46
C GLU A 171 15.92 -4.69 7.04
N LYS A 172 16.97 -3.86 7.14
CA LYS A 172 16.83 -2.43 7.41
C LYS A 172 16.55 -1.73 6.09
N VAL A 173 15.28 -1.66 5.69
CA VAL A 173 14.89 -1.24 4.34
C VAL A 173 15.22 0.24 4.10
N VAL A 174 16.00 0.54 3.07
CA VAL A 174 16.36 1.89 2.64
C VAL A 174 15.60 2.21 1.36
N TYR A 175 15.00 3.41 1.30
CA TYR A 175 14.32 3.89 0.11
C TYR A 175 15.29 3.93 -1.08
N ALA A 176 14.84 3.40 -2.23
CA ALA A 176 15.64 3.20 -3.46
C ALA A 176 16.85 2.26 -3.30
N GLY A 177 16.96 1.57 -2.17
CA GLY A 177 18.07 0.68 -1.87
C GLY A 177 17.76 -0.79 -2.18
N PHE A 178 18.81 -1.59 -2.34
CA PHE A 178 18.74 -3.03 -2.52
C PHE A 178 18.00 -3.77 -1.39
N SER A 179 18.09 -3.27 -0.16
CA SER A 179 17.38 -3.83 0.99
C SER A 179 15.87 -3.94 0.78
N ARG A 180 15.25 -3.09 -0.05
CA ARG A 180 13.84 -3.22 -0.46
C ARG A 180 13.61 -4.47 -1.28
N LEU A 181 14.45 -4.74 -2.27
CA LEU A 181 14.40 -5.96 -3.09
C LEU A 181 14.70 -7.20 -2.24
N GLN A 182 15.71 -7.11 -1.37
CA GLN A 182 16.12 -8.22 -0.49
C GLN A 182 15.02 -8.65 0.48
N ALA A 183 14.19 -7.71 0.95
CA ALA A 183 13.03 -8.01 1.80
C ALA A 183 12.06 -9.01 1.14
N ASP A 184 11.75 -8.81 -0.14
CA ASP A 184 10.89 -9.72 -0.91
C ASP A 184 11.58 -11.07 -1.11
N ILE A 185 12.88 -11.09 -1.44
CA ILE A 185 13.64 -12.33 -1.63
C ILE A 185 13.71 -13.16 -0.35
N ASN A 186 13.82 -12.54 0.81
CA ASN A 186 13.79 -13.27 2.09
C ASN A 186 12.44 -13.96 2.28
N CYS A 187 11.33 -13.27 2.02
CA CYS A 187 10.02 -13.90 2.04
C CYS A 187 9.84 -15.01 1.00
N MET A 188 10.37 -14.83 -0.21
CA MET A 188 10.33 -15.86 -1.26
C MET A 188 11.05 -17.14 -0.82
N LYS A 189 12.20 -17.02 -0.16
CA LYS A 189 12.92 -18.17 0.41
C LYS A 189 12.05 -18.91 1.43
N ASP A 190 11.41 -18.20 2.34
CA ASP A 190 10.55 -18.85 3.34
C ASP A 190 9.32 -19.51 2.68
N LEU A 191 8.67 -18.81 1.73
CA LEU A 191 7.48 -19.28 1.03
C LEU A 191 7.73 -20.57 0.23
N ILE A 192 8.92 -20.76 -0.35
CA ILE A 192 9.19 -21.93 -1.19
C ILE A 192 9.36 -23.22 -0.38
N HIS A 193 9.73 -23.09 0.89
CA HIS A 193 9.93 -24.21 1.82
C HIS A 193 8.63 -24.68 2.50
N LEU A 194 7.52 -23.98 2.28
CA LEU A 194 6.24 -24.37 2.83
C LEU A 194 5.67 -25.58 2.09
N ASN A 195 5.10 -26.51 2.86
CA ASN A 195 4.44 -27.71 2.31
C ASN A 195 3.21 -27.36 1.44
N ASN A 196 2.62 -26.18 1.65
CA ASN A 196 1.46 -25.73 0.88
C ASN A 196 1.89 -25.25 -0.52
N GLN A 197 1.38 -25.92 -1.55
CA GLN A 197 1.62 -25.51 -2.94
C GLN A 197 0.73 -24.33 -3.33
N TRP A 198 1.17 -23.12 -3.00
CA TRP A 198 0.58 -21.89 -3.54
C TRP A 198 0.91 -21.73 -5.03
N ASN A 199 0.03 -21.09 -5.79
CA ASN A 199 0.12 -20.97 -7.24
C ASN A 199 0.89 -19.72 -7.68
N TYR A 200 0.59 -18.59 -7.05
CA TYR A 200 1.14 -17.27 -7.36
C TYR A 200 1.50 -16.50 -6.10
N VAL A 201 2.56 -15.69 -6.16
CA VAL A 201 2.91 -14.72 -5.12
C VAL A 201 2.62 -13.30 -5.58
N ILE A 202 2.10 -12.48 -4.67
CA ILE A 202 1.77 -11.07 -4.88
C ILE A 202 2.45 -10.26 -3.79
N ASN A 203 3.22 -9.22 -4.15
CA ASN A 203 3.80 -8.33 -3.15
C ASN A 203 2.96 -7.06 -2.97
N VAL A 204 2.81 -6.67 -1.70
CA VAL A 204 2.10 -5.47 -1.27
C VAL A 204 2.87 -4.78 -0.15
N CYS A 205 2.69 -3.48 0.00
CA CYS A 205 3.21 -2.72 1.14
C CYS A 205 2.09 -2.35 2.13
N GLY A 206 2.46 -1.91 3.33
CA GLY A 206 1.49 -1.54 4.38
C GLY A 206 0.51 -0.40 4.04
N GLN A 207 0.67 0.28 2.90
CA GLN A 207 -0.24 1.33 2.41
C GLN A 207 -1.08 0.89 1.20
N ASP A 208 -0.95 -0.37 0.78
CA ASP A 208 -1.84 -0.95 -0.22
C ASP A 208 -3.22 -1.26 0.34
N TYR A 209 -4.21 -1.31 -0.56
CA TYR A 209 -5.54 -1.81 -0.25
C TYR A 209 -6.18 -2.47 -1.46
N PRO A 210 -6.83 -3.64 -1.31
CA PRO A 210 -7.44 -4.34 -2.42
C PRO A 210 -8.68 -3.60 -2.96
N ILE A 211 -8.80 -3.54 -4.29
CA ILE A 211 -9.98 -3.02 -5.03
C ILE A 211 -10.74 -4.13 -5.77
N LYS A 212 -10.39 -5.38 -5.48
CA LYS A 212 -10.94 -6.62 -6.03
C LYS A 212 -10.98 -7.65 -4.90
N THR A 213 -12.01 -8.48 -4.91
CA THR A 213 -12.13 -9.64 -4.02
C THR A 213 -11.11 -10.71 -4.39
N ASN A 214 -10.83 -11.64 -3.46
CA ASN A 214 -9.96 -12.80 -3.72
C ASN A 214 -10.44 -13.61 -4.93
N LYS A 215 -11.75 -13.86 -5.04
CA LYS A 215 -12.36 -14.53 -6.20
C LYS A 215 -12.13 -13.78 -7.51
N GLU A 216 -12.34 -12.47 -7.56
CA GLU A 216 -12.10 -11.67 -8.78
C GLU A 216 -10.62 -11.69 -9.18
N LEU A 217 -9.70 -11.65 -8.21
CA LEU A 217 -8.27 -11.72 -8.45
C LEU A 217 -7.87 -13.08 -9.03
N ILE A 218 -8.34 -14.17 -8.44
CA ILE A 218 -8.12 -15.54 -8.95
C ILE A 218 -8.67 -15.69 -10.36
N HIS A 219 -9.89 -15.19 -10.60
CA HIS A 219 -10.51 -15.21 -11.91
C HIS A 219 -9.70 -14.41 -12.94
N TYR A 220 -9.19 -13.23 -12.58
CA TYR A 220 -8.34 -12.42 -13.46
C TYR A 220 -7.05 -13.15 -13.84
N ILE A 221 -6.35 -13.73 -12.86
CA ILE A 221 -5.11 -14.49 -13.09
C ILE A 221 -5.39 -15.69 -13.99
N LYS A 222 -6.40 -16.51 -13.67
CA LYS A 222 -6.75 -17.71 -14.45
C LYS A 222 -7.22 -17.39 -15.86
N SER A 223 -7.94 -16.28 -16.07
CA SER A 223 -8.51 -15.95 -17.39
C SER A 223 -7.53 -15.21 -18.31
N LYS A 224 -6.59 -14.42 -17.77
CA LYS A 224 -5.69 -13.56 -18.57
C LYS A 224 -4.21 -13.96 -18.48
N TRP A 225 -3.80 -14.58 -17.39
CA TRP A 225 -2.39 -14.79 -17.04
C TRP A 225 -2.09 -16.22 -16.58
N ASN A 226 -2.89 -17.20 -17.01
CA ASN A 226 -2.72 -18.59 -16.61
C ASN A 226 -1.31 -19.10 -16.96
N GLY A 227 -0.54 -19.50 -15.95
CA GLY A 227 0.84 -19.93 -16.07
C GLY A 227 1.86 -18.84 -16.40
N LYS A 228 1.46 -17.56 -16.42
CA LYS A 228 2.31 -16.41 -16.79
C LYS A 228 2.50 -15.46 -15.61
N ASN A 229 3.68 -14.86 -15.53
CA ASN A 229 3.96 -13.80 -14.58
C ASN A 229 3.38 -12.46 -15.05
N ILE A 230 3.27 -11.51 -14.14
CA ILE A 230 2.80 -10.15 -14.40
C ILE A 230 3.83 -9.17 -13.82
N THR A 231 4.67 -8.61 -14.69
CA THR A 231 5.70 -7.62 -14.34
C THR A 231 5.66 -6.46 -15.34
N PRO A 232 4.75 -5.49 -15.16
CA PRO A 232 4.63 -4.36 -16.09
C PRO A 232 5.94 -3.57 -16.18
N GLY A 233 6.44 -3.33 -17.40
CA GLY A 233 7.64 -2.53 -17.64
C GLY A 233 8.07 -2.49 -19.10
N ILE A 234 9.19 -1.82 -19.38
CA ILE A 234 9.74 -1.60 -20.73
C ILE A 234 11.25 -1.74 -20.70
N VAL A 235 11.90 -1.84 -21.87
CA VAL A 235 13.36 -1.74 -21.96
C VAL A 235 13.83 -0.46 -21.29
N GLN A 236 14.93 -0.52 -20.53
CA GLN A 236 15.45 0.61 -19.77
C GLN A 236 15.52 1.89 -20.61
N PRO A 237 14.77 2.94 -20.24
CA PRO A 237 14.82 4.22 -20.94
C PRO A 237 16.19 4.91 -20.77
N PRO A 238 16.67 5.69 -21.76
CA PRO A 238 17.96 6.39 -21.67
C PRO A 238 18.11 7.27 -20.41
N HIS A 239 17.05 7.95 -19.99
CA HIS A 239 17.07 8.82 -18.81
C HIS A 239 17.20 8.04 -17.49
N MET A 240 16.94 6.73 -17.47
CA MET A 240 17.09 5.85 -16.31
C MET A 240 18.46 5.18 -16.22
N LYS A 241 19.34 5.31 -17.23
CA LYS A 241 20.66 4.67 -17.25
C LYS A 241 21.54 5.03 -16.06
N HIS A 242 21.38 6.24 -15.51
CA HIS A 242 22.15 6.65 -14.32
C HIS A 242 21.98 5.69 -13.13
N ARG A 243 20.83 5.02 -13.01
CA ARG A 243 20.52 4.09 -11.92
C ARG A 243 21.32 2.78 -11.98
N THR A 244 21.84 2.41 -13.15
CA THR A 244 22.57 1.15 -13.38
C THR A 244 23.98 1.34 -13.87
N ASN A 245 24.34 2.51 -14.40
CA ASN A 245 25.69 2.80 -14.90
C ASN A 245 26.67 3.15 -13.78
N PHE A 246 26.18 3.63 -12.65
CA PHE A 246 27.00 3.98 -11.48
C PHE A 246 26.60 3.11 -10.30
N SER A 247 27.56 2.87 -9.40
CA SER A 247 27.23 2.18 -8.17
C SER A 247 26.73 3.12 -7.08
N TYR A 248 25.93 2.57 -6.19
CA TYR A 248 25.25 3.26 -5.11
C TYR A 248 25.45 2.50 -3.80
N GLN A 249 25.47 3.24 -2.69
CA GLN A 249 25.62 2.66 -1.35
C GLN A 249 24.44 3.06 -0.46
N GLU A 250 24.00 2.12 0.38
CA GLU A 250 23.02 2.37 1.42
C GLU A 250 23.70 2.92 2.68
N PHE A 251 23.18 4.03 3.19
CA PHE A 251 23.53 4.56 4.51
C PHE A 251 22.41 4.27 5.49
N VAL A 252 22.74 3.74 6.67
CA VAL A 252 21.79 3.57 7.78
C VAL A 252 22.44 3.96 9.10
N ARG A 253 21.99 5.07 9.70
CA ARG A 253 22.44 5.50 11.04
C ARG A 253 21.42 6.40 11.71
N SER A 254 21.19 6.20 13.02
CA SER A 254 20.48 7.14 13.90
C SER A 254 19.18 7.74 13.32
N GLY A 255 18.25 6.89 12.89
CA GLY A 255 16.95 7.32 12.36
C GLY A 255 16.98 7.90 10.94
N LYS A 256 18.15 7.97 10.30
CA LYS A 256 18.32 8.35 8.90
C LYS A 256 18.73 7.15 8.06
N SER A 257 18.10 7.01 6.90
CA SER A 257 18.50 6.04 5.89
C SER A 257 18.30 6.61 4.49
N TYR A 258 19.31 6.51 3.64
CA TYR A 258 19.27 6.99 2.25
C TYR A 258 20.27 6.23 1.39
N VAL A 259 20.06 6.28 0.09
CA VAL A 259 21.02 5.81 -0.92
C VAL A 259 21.81 7.00 -1.45
N TYR A 260 23.11 6.85 -1.65
CA TYR A 260 23.96 7.86 -2.27
C TYR A 260 24.81 7.26 -3.39
N PRO A 261 25.05 8.01 -4.48
CA PRO A 261 25.89 7.55 -5.58
C PRO A 261 27.36 7.48 -5.17
N THR A 262 28.11 6.58 -5.78
CA THR A 262 29.57 6.56 -5.76
C THR A 262 30.12 7.04 -7.10
N ASN A 263 31.45 7.16 -7.21
CA ASN A 263 32.14 7.50 -8.46
C ASN A 263 32.47 6.26 -9.30
N ASN A 264 32.06 5.06 -8.89
CA ASN A 264 32.38 3.83 -9.57
C ASN A 264 31.39 3.58 -10.72
N VAL A 265 31.92 3.40 -11.92
CA VAL A 265 31.16 2.92 -13.07
C VAL A 265 30.96 1.42 -12.93
N LYS A 266 29.73 0.95 -13.09
CA LYS A 266 29.40 -0.47 -13.02
C LYS A 266 29.80 -1.20 -14.30
N SER A 267 30.10 -2.49 -14.17
CA SER A 267 30.20 -3.38 -15.31
C SER A 267 28.85 -3.52 -16.02
N GLU A 268 28.89 -3.95 -17.29
CA GLU A 268 27.68 -4.36 -18.01
C GLU A 268 26.90 -5.44 -17.23
N PRO A 269 25.58 -5.54 -17.46
CA PRO A 269 24.75 -6.59 -16.88
C PRO A 269 25.32 -8.00 -17.18
N PRO A 270 25.22 -8.94 -16.22
CA PRO A 270 25.72 -10.29 -16.43
C PRO A 270 24.91 -10.99 -17.54
N HIS A 271 25.51 -12.03 -18.14
CA HIS A 271 24.87 -12.87 -19.17
C HIS A 271 24.35 -12.11 -20.39
N ASN A 272 24.90 -10.92 -20.68
CA ASN A 272 24.41 -10.01 -21.74
C ASN A 272 22.92 -9.71 -21.63
N LEU A 273 22.39 -9.67 -20.40
CA LEU A 273 20.98 -9.39 -20.16
C LEU A 273 20.63 -7.95 -20.57
N THR A 274 19.54 -7.81 -21.32
CA THR A 274 18.94 -6.49 -21.55
C THR A 274 18.17 -6.08 -20.32
N ILE A 275 18.49 -4.91 -19.74
CA ILE A 275 17.78 -4.40 -18.57
C ILE A 275 16.43 -3.81 -18.97
N TYR A 276 15.39 -4.20 -18.23
CA TYR A 276 14.06 -3.64 -18.29
C TYR A 276 13.76 -2.85 -17.02
N PHE A 277 12.94 -1.81 -17.11
CA PHE A 277 12.43 -1.03 -15.99
C PHE A 277 10.91 -1.09 -15.94
N GLY A 278 10.37 -1.27 -14.74
CA GLY A 278 8.97 -1.45 -14.46
C GLY A 278 8.62 -0.94 -13.07
N THR A 279 7.82 -1.71 -12.34
CA THR A 279 7.44 -1.38 -10.96
C THR A 279 8.04 -2.38 -9.98
N ALA A 280 8.17 -1.96 -8.72
CA ALA A 280 8.50 -2.87 -7.62
C ALA A 280 7.44 -3.95 -7.36
N TYR A 281 6.25 -3.84 -7.97
CA TYR A 281 5.10 -4.70 -7.72
C TYR A 281 4.90 -5.72 -8.83
N TYR A 282 4.48 -6.93 -8.45
CA TYR A 282 4.37 -8.04 -9.37
C TYR A 282 3.32 -9.07 -8.93
N VAL A 283 2.99 -9.96 -9.87
CA VAL A 283 2.34 -11.25 -9.59
C VAL A 283 3.19 -12.33 -10.27
N LEU A 284 3.80 -13.22 -9.50
CA LEU A 284 4.76 -14.21 -10.03
C LEU A 284 4.26 -15.62 -9.78
N THR A 285 4.48 -16.52 -10.74
CA THR A 285 4.21 -17.96 -10.56
C THR A 285 5.18 -18.54 -9.53
N ARG A 286 4.76 -19.59 -8.81
CA ARG A 286 5.66 -20.31 -7.89
C ARG A 286 6.94 -20.81 -8.57
N LYS A 287 6.83 -21.35 -9.79
CA LYS A 287 7.99 -21.81 -10.58
C LYS A 287 8.97 -20.68 -10.91
N PHE A 288 8.47 -19.48 -11.16
CA PHE A 288 9.33 -18.33 -11.38
C PHE A 288 10.05 -17.91 -10.09
N VAL A 289 9.40 -18.02 -8.93
CA VAL A 289 10.07 -17.80 -7.63
C VAL A 289 11.17 -18.84 -7.38
N GLU A 290 10.96 -20.11 -7.73
CA GLU A 290 12.04 -21.10 -7.68
C GLU A 290 13.21 -20.69 -8.58
N PHE A 291 12.90 -20.31 -9.82
CA PHE A 291 13.88 -19.81 -10.78
C PHE A 291 14.69 -18.64 -10.23
N THR A 292 14.05 -17.63 -9.60
CA THR A 292 14.78 -16.48 -9.04
C THR A 292 15.72 -16.84 -7.90
N LEU A 293 15.48 -17.97 -7.22
CA LEU A 293 16.29 -18.46 -6.11
C LEU A 293 17.38 -19.45 -6.54
N THR A 294 17.21 -20.13 -7.68
CA THR A 294 18.10 -21.24 -8.07
C THR A 294 18.92 -20.96 -9.33
N ASP A 295 18.39 -20.26 -10.32
CA ASP A 295 19.06 -20.01 -11.61
C ASP A 295 20.27 -19.09 -11.44
N GLU A 296 21.37 -19.41 -12.12
CA GLU A 296 22.63 -18.65 -12.06
C GLU A 296 22.46 -17.22 -12.58
N ARG A 297 21.69 -17.03 -13.66
CA ARG A 297 21.44 -15.70 -14.23
C ARG A 297 20.66 -14.81 -13.27
N ALA A 298 19.71 -15.41 -12.55
CA ALA A 298 18.95 -14.69 -11.52
C ALA A 298 19.84 -14.28 -10.35
N LYS A 299 20.68 -15.20 -9.85
CA LYS A 299 21.62 -14.92 -8.76
C LYS A 299 22.65 -13.85 -9.15
N ASP A 300 23.20 -13.94 -10.35
CA ASP A 300 24.19 -12.98 -10.82
C ASP A 300 23.57 -11.60 -11.08
N LEU A 301 22.37 -11.54 -11.65
CA LEU A 301 21.65 -10.27 -11.79
C LEU A 301 21.33 -9.67 -10.42
N LEU A 302 20.99 -10.50 -9.43
CA LEU A 302 20.73 -10.03 -8.07
C LEU A 302 21.99 -9.43 -7.44
N GLU A 303 23.12 -10.13 -7.57
CA GLU A 303 24.42 -9.66 -7.09
C GLU A 303 24.81 -8.34 -7.76
N TRP A 304 24.71 -8.28 -9.09
CA TRP A 304 24.96 -7.07 -9.86
C TRP A 304 24.02 -5.92 -9.47
N SER A 305 22.80 -6.21 -9.02
CA SER A 305 21.82 -5.20 -8.63
C SER A 305 22.02 -4.62 -7.22
N LYS A 306 22.91 -5.20 -6.39
CA LYS A 306 23.09 -4.78 -4.98
C LYS A 306 23.47 -3.33 -4.78
N ASP A 307 24.22 -2.77 -5.71
CA ASP A 307 24.73 -1.41 -5.69
C ASP A 307 24.15 -0.58 -6.84
N THR A 308 22.92 -0.88 -7.27
CA THR A 308 22.16 -0.04 -8.21
C THR A 308 21.12 0.80 -7.47
N TYR A 309 20.54 1.79 -8.16
CA TYR A 309 19.48 2.63 -7.59
C TYR A 309 18.08 2.09 -7.95
N SER A 310 17.25 1.82 -6.95
CA SER A 310 15.91 1.21 -7.07
C SER A 310 15.91 -0.13 -7.83
N PRO A 311 16.68 -1.15 -7.39
CA PRO A 311 16.77 -2.42 -8.11
C PRO A 311 15.47 -3.21 -8.17
N ASP A 312 14.55 -2.96 -7.25
CA ASP A 312 13.20 -3.51 -7.26
C ASP A 312 12.41 -3.11 -8.52
N GLU A 313 12.75 -1.99 -9.16
CA GLU A 313 12.10 -1.55 -10.40
C GLU A 313 12.68 -2.17 -11.67
N HIS A 314 13.82 -2.89 -11.63
CA HIS A 314 14.37 -3.56 -12.81
C HIS A 314 14.55 -5.07 -12.67
N TYR A 315 14.79 -5.59 -11.46
CA TYR A 315 15.14 -7.00 -11.26
C TYR A 315 14.04 -7.95 -11.76
N TRP A 316 12.81 -7.77 -11.28
CA TRP A 316 11.70 -8.66 -11.59
C TRP A 316 11.33 -8.67 -13.07
N VAL A 317 11.20 -7.48 -13.65
CA VAL A 317 10.84 -7.34 -15.06
C VAL A 317 11.96 -7.84 -15.97
N THR A 318 13.23 -7.61 -15.63
CA THR A 318 14.37 -8.11 -16.41
C THR A 318 14.38 -9.64 -16.44
N LEU A 319 14.23 -10.30 -15.29
CA LEU A 319 14.17 -11.76 -15.24
C LEU A 319 12.97 -12.34 -15.99
N ASN A 320 11.82 -11.66 -15.96
CA ASN A 320 10.63 -12.12 -16.66
C ASN A 320 10.71 -11.95 -18.20
N HIS A 321 11.74 -11.25 -18.70
CA HIS A 321 12.06 -11.12 -20.12
C HIS A 321 13.17 -12.08 -20.58
N ILE A 322 13.60 -13.02 -19.73
CA ILE A 322 14.45 -14.13 -20.13
C ILE A 322 13.59 -15.19 -20.85
N PRO A 323 13.91 -15.59 -22.11
CA PRO A 323 13.02 -16.44 -22.92
C PRO A 323 12.59 -17.77 -22.29
N ASP A 324 13.48 -18.40 -21.54
CA ASP A 324 13.28 -19.69 -20.89
C ASP A 324 12.88 -19.59 -19.40
N ALA A 325 12.70 -18.37 -18.87
CA ALA A 325 12.24 -18.21 -17.50
C ALA A 325 10.77 -18.69 -17.34
N PRO A 326 10.41 -19.40 -16.25
CA PRO A 326 9.07 -19.94 -16.07
C PRO A 326 8.00 -18.84 -16.07
N GLY A 327 7.04 -18.93 -16.97
CA GLY A 327 5.96 -17.94 -17.08
C GLY A 327 6.35 -16.60 -17.70
N ALA A 328 7.50 -16.54 -18.40
CA ALA A 328 7.99 -15.36 -19.10
C ALA A 328 6.96 -14.69 -20.02
N THR A 329 7.02 -13.36 -20.11
CA THR A 329 6.11 -12.55 -20.94
C THR A 329 6.88 -11.54 -21.79
N LEU A 330 7.54 -12.03 -22.84
CA LEU A 330 8.52 -11.25 -23.64
C LEU A 330 7.93 -10.06 -24.42
N ASN A 331 6.64 -10.12 -24.75
CA ASN A 331 5.96 -9.12 -25.57
C ASN A 331 5.07 -8.16 -24.75
N THR A 332 5.13 -8.24 -23.42
CA THR A 332 4.33 -7.37 -22.55
C THR A 332 5.14 -6.16 -22.15
N THR A 333 4.52 -4.98 -22.28
CA THR A 333 4.99 -3.73 -21.70
C THR A 333 4.29 -3.47 -20.37
N TRP A 334 3.36 -2.51 -20.32
CA TRP A 334 2.65 -2.08 -19.11
C TRP A 334 1.38 -2.90 -18.80
N GLN A 335 1.13 -4.02 -19.48
CA GLN A 335 -0.03 -4.88 -19.22
C GLN A 335 0.08 -5.54 -17.83
N GLY A 336 -1.06 -5.73 -17.15
CA GLY A 336 -1.09 -6.51 -15.90
C GLY A 336 -2.06 -6.02 -14.83
N ASN A 337 -2.49 -4.76 -14.86
CA ASN A 337 -3.46 -4.14 -13.94
C ASN A 337 -3.31 -4.55 -12.45
N ILE A 338 -2.08 -4.78 -11.99
CA ILE A 338 -1.79 -5.31 -10.65
C ILE A 338 -1.90 -4.24 -9.56
N ARG A 339 -1.79 -2.96 -9.94
CA ARG A 339 -1.83 -1.83 -9.02
C ARG A 339 -2.35 -0.58 -9.73
N ALA A 340 -3.26 0.13 -9.06
CA ALA A 340 -3.73 1.44 -9.50
C ALA A 340 -2.98 2.53 -8.74
N ILE A 341 -2.19 3.34 -9.46
CA ILE A 341 -1.46 4.48 -8.91
C ILE A 341 -1.84 5.74 -9.69
N LYS A 342 -2.08 6.84 -8.98
CA LYS A 342 -2.25 8.17 -9.57
C LYS A 342 -0.98 8.97 -9.37
N TRP A 343 -0.31 9.31 -10.47
CA TRP A 343 0.90 10.13 -10.44
C TRP A 343 0.56 11.59 -10.68
N LYS A 344 1.10 12.51 -9.86
CA LYS A 344 0.80 13.95 -9.96
C LYS A 344 1.04 14.52 -11.35
N ASN A 345 2.10 14.08 -12.04
CA ASN A 345 2.44 14.53 -13.39
C ASN A 345 1.50 13.97 -14.49
N GLN A 346 0.57 13.07 -14.15
CA GLN A 346 -0.42 12.49 -15.07
C GLN A 346 -1.83 13.06 -14.84
N GLU A 347 -1.99 14.00 -13.90
CA GLU A 347 -3.26 14.69 -13.66
C GLU A 347 -3.73 15.45 -14.90
N GLY A 348 -5.01 15.30 -15.23
CA GLY A 348 -5.62 15.89 -16.43
C GLY A 348 -5.38 15.10 -17.72
N GLN A 349 -4.53 14.06 -17.69
CA GLN A 349 -4.28 13.17 -18.83
C GLN A 349 -4.80 11.75 -18.55
N ALA A 350 -4.26 11.09 -17.52
CA ALA A 350 -4.61 9.71 -17.19
C ALA A 350 -5.68 9.63 -16.10
N HIS A 351 -5.84 10.68 -15.28
CA HIS A 351 -6.85 10.73 -14.23
C HIS A 351 -7.27 12.16 -13.86
N ASN A 352 -8.45 12.28 -13.25
CA ASN A 352 -9.07 13.54 -12.82
C ASN A 352 -8.54 14.07 -11.47
N GLY A 353 -7.23 13.96 -11.26
CA GLY A 353 -6.56 14.38 -10.01
C GLY A 353 -6.74 13.48 -8.78
N CYS A 354 -6.10 13.88 -7.70
CA CYS A 354 -6.20 13.27 -6.37
C CYS A 354 -7.32 13.94 -5.56
N LYS A 355 -8.13 13.13 -4.86
CA LYS A 355 -9.18 13.61 -3.93
C LYS A 355 -8.68 13.67 -2.48
N GLY A 356 -7.45 13.20 -2.23
CA GLY A 356 -6.73 13.35 -0.98
C GLY A 356 -5.52 14.27 -1.21
N ASN A 357 -4.33 13.81 -0.80
CA ASN A 357 -3.08 14.53 -0.96
C ASN A 357 -2.10 13.73 -1.83
N TYR A 358 -1.20 14.44 -2.52
CA TYR A 358 -0.07 13.85 -3.24
C TYR A 358 1.16 13.72 -2.35
#